data_AF-A0A392PG37-F1
#
_entry.id   AF-A0A392PG37-F1
#
_cell.length_a   1.000
_cell.length_b   1.000
_cell.length_c   1.000
_cell.angle_alpha   90.00
_cell.angle_beta   90.00
_cell.angle_gamma   90.00
#
_symmetry.space_group_name_H-M   'P 1'
#
loop_
_entity.id
_entity.type
_entity.pdbx_description
1 polymer ?
#
loop_
_entity_poly.entity_id
_entity_poly.type
_entity_poly.pdbx_seq_one_letter_code
_entity_poly.pdbx_strand_id
1 'polypeptide(L)'
;SLPFGGVKHSGFGRFGGVEGLRACCLVKSVVEDRWWPLIKTKIPKPIQYPVAENGFEFQESLVEALYGLSIWDRLQALVNVLKMLTEQNSTGGNKKEK
;
A
#
# COMPACT_ATOMS: atom_id res chain seq x y z
N SER A 1 13.80 30.04 0.55
CA SER A 1 14.47 30.39 1.82
C SER A 1 15.69 29.52 1.98
N LEU A 2 16.78 30.04 2.57
CA LEU A 2 17.90 29.20 2.99
C LEU A 2 17.65 28.80 4.46
N PRO A 3 17.46 27.50 4.75
CA PRO A 3 17.24 27.06 6.12
C PRO A 3 18.52 27.14 6.95
N PHE A 4 18.40 27.62 8.18
CA PHE A 4 19.49 27.62 9.16
C PHE A 4 19.37 26.39 10.06
N GLY A 5 20.43 25.59 10.19
CA GLY A 5 20.36 24.36 10.97
C GLY A 5 21.74 23.78 11.27
N GLY A 6 21.85 23.05 12.38
CA GLY A 6 23.05 22.34 12.78
C GLY A 6 23.12 20.93 12.17
N VAL A 7 24.30 20.30 12.29
CA VAL A 7 24.54 18.90 11.92
C VAL A 7 25.45 18.25 12.97
N LYS A 8 25.10 17.05 13.45
CA LYS A 8 25.83 16.30 14.49
C LYS A 8 25.92 17.09 15.81
N HIS A 9 27.13 17.38 16.28
CA HIS A 9 27.37 18.04 17.56
C HIS A 9 26.91 19.51 17.59
N SER A 10 26.72 20.16 16.43
CA SER A 10 26.18 21.53 16.37
C SER A 10 24.65 21.60 16.44
N GLY A 11 23.95 20.46 16.52
CA GLY A 11 22.49 20.36 16.59
C GLY A 11 21.86 19.59 15.44
N PHE A 12 20.54 19.42 15.48
CA PHE A 12 19.76 18.75 14.44
C PHE A 12 18.51 19.55 14.08
N GLY A 13 18.05 19.37 12.84
CA GLY A 13 16.89 20.09 12.31
C GLY A 13 17.28 21.36 11.56
N ARG A 14 16.27 22.03 11.02
CA ARG A 14 16.39 23.24 10.21
C ARG A 14 15.31 24.22 10.65
N PHE A 15 15.65 25.49 10.76
CA PHE A 15 14.79 26.58 11.20
C PHE A 15 14.90 27.76 10.23
N GLY A 16 13.91 28.65 10.28
CA GLY A 16 13.78 29.79 9.38
C GLY A 16 13.02 29.46 8.09
N GLY A 17 12.27 30.44 7.59
CA GLY A 17 11.48 30.29 6.36
C GLY A 17 10.44 29.16 6.44
N VAL A 18 10.21 28.49 5.31
CA VAL A 18 9.21 27.40 5.20
C VAL A 18 9.64 26.14 5.95
N GLU A 19 10.95 25.92 6.09
CA GLU A 19 11.52 24.78 6.80
C GLU A 19 11.30 24.88 8.31
N GLY A 20 11.42 26.09 8.88
CA GLY A 20 11.11 26.32 10.29
C GLY A 20 9.62 26.13 10.61
N LEU A 21 8.72 26.61 9.76
CA LEU A 21 7.28 26.38 9.94
C LEU A 21 6.93 24.89 9.88
N ARG A 22 7.51 24.14 8.94
CA ARG A 22 7.33 22.68 8.84
C ARG A 22 7.86 21.95 10.08
N ALA A 23 8.94 22.42 10.69
CA ALA A 23 9.46 21.84 11.93
C ALA A 23 8.49 21.99 13.13
N CYS A 24 7.62 23.01 13.11
CA CYS A 24 6.56 23.19 14.10
C CYS A 24 5.27 22.44 13.76
N CYS A 25 5.19 21.79 12.59
CA CYS A 25 4.01 21.04 12.16
C CYS A 25 4.24 19.54 12.28
N LEU A 26 3.19 18.82 12.71
CA LEU A 26 3.14 17.37 12.56
C LEU A 26 2.72 17.01 11.14
N VAL A 27 3.66 16.49 10.34
CA VAL A 27 3.35 16.02 8.99
C VAL A 27 2.49 14.75 9.10
N LYS A 28 1.25 14.84 8.62
CA LYS A 28 0.30 13.72 8.58
C LYS A 28 -0.14 13.47 7.14
N SER A 29 0.11 12.28 6.64
CA SER A 29 -0.44 11.81 5.38
C SER A 29 -1.88 11.33 5.60
N VAL A 30 -2.82 11.85 4.81
CA VAL A 30 -4.23 11.46 4.81
C VAL A 30 -4.59 10.97 3.41
N VAL A 31 -5.28 9.84 3.32
CA VAL A 31 -5.75 9.24 2.07
C VAL A 31 -7.27 9.11 2.15
N GLU A 32 -7.95 9.59 1.11
CA GLU A 32 -9.39 9.53 0.97
C GLU A 32 -9.76 8.90 -0.38
N ASP A 33 -10.81 8.08 -0.40
CA ASP A 33 -11.32 7.48 -1.62
C ASP A 33 -12.01 8.56 -2.47
N ARG A 34 -11.39 8.96 -3.59
CA ARG A 34 -11.86 10.03 -4.49
C ARG A 34 -13.30 9.84 -4.97
N TRP A 35 -13.70 8.59 -5.21
CA TRP A 35 -14.99 8.21 -5.78
C TRP A 35 -15.85 7.43 -4.79
N TRP A 36 -15.79 7.77 -3.50
CA TRP A 36 -16.75 7.25 -2.52
C TRP A 36 -18.18 7.65 -2.93
N PRO A 37 -19.15 6.71 -3.13
CA PRO A 37 -19.19 5.31 -2.67
C PRO A 37 -18.95 4.22 -3.74
N LEU A 38 -18.58 4.58 -4.99
CA LEU A 38 -18.48 3.67 -6.14
C LEU A 38 -17.24 2.75 -6.08
N ILE A 39 -16.10 3.30 -5.67
CA ILE A 39 -14.83 2.59 -5.60
C ILE A 39 -14.32 2.69 -4.17
N LYS A 40 -14.28 1.53 -3.48
CA LYS A 40 -13.76 1.42 -2.12
C LYS A 40 -12.45 0.65 -2.13
N THR A 41 -11.41 1.22 -1.53
CA THR A 41 -10.13 0.54 -1.33
C THR A 41 -10.25 -0.50 -0.21
N LYS A 42 -10.95 -1.61 -0.49
CA LYS A 42 -10.99 -2.76 0.43
C LYS A 42 -9.70 -3.55 0.27
N ILE A 43 -9.02 -3.78 1.38
CA ILE A 43 -7.84 -4.64 1.42
C ILE A 43 -8.28 -6.08 1.08
N PRO A 44 -7.64 -6.75 0.10
CA PRO A 44 -7.97 -8.12 -0.26
C PRO A 44 -7.57 -9.08 0.87
N LYS A 45 -8.39 -10.13 1.06
CA LYS A 45 -8.23 -11.10 2.17
C LYS A 45 -6.82 -11.74 2.29
N PRO A 46 -6.10 -12.08 1.21
CA PRO A 46 -4.77 -12.70 1.33
C PRO A 46 -3.73 -11.80 2.05
N ILE A 47 -3.84 -10.48 1.88
CA ILE A 47 -2.95 -9.48 2.50
C ILE A 47 -3.56 -8.93 3.80
N GLN A 48 -4.86 -9.15 4.03
CA GLN A 48 -5.52 -8.70 5.25
C GLN A 48 -4.97 -9.46 6.46
N TYR A 49 -4.50 -8.74 7.48
CA TYR A 49 -4.02 -9.36 8.71
C TYR A 49 -5.15 -10.13 9.43
N PRO A 50 -4.87 -11.33 9.97
CA PRO A 50 -3.62 -12.09 9.86
C PRO A 50 -3.40 -12.66 8.43
N VAL A 51 -2.18 -12.52 7.92
CA VAL A 51 -1.81 -12.82 6.53
C VAL A 51 -2.02 -14.31 6.23
N ALA A 52 -2.63 -14.62 5.08
CA ALA A 52 -2.82 -15.99 4.62
C ALA A 52 -1.51 -16.61 4.10
N GLU A 53 -1.42 -17.95 4.08
CA GLU A 53 -0.22 -18.66 3.63
C GLU A 53 0.18 -18.31 2.18
N ASN A 54 -0.80 -18.04 1.32
CA ASN A 54 -0.62 -17.62 -0.07
C ASN A 54 -0.53 -16.08 -0.26
N GLY A 55 -0.42 -15.31 0.82
CA GLY A 55 -0.37 -13.85 0.75
C GLY A 55 0.86 -13.32 0.01
N PHE A 56 2.00 -14.01 0.14
CA PHE A 56 3.24 -13.65 -0.55
C PHE A 56 3.14 -13.84 -2.06
N GLU A 57 2.68 -15.02 -2.51
CA GLU A 57 2.49 -15.33 -3.94
C GLU A 57 1.49 -14.37 -4.61
N PHE A 58 0.43 -13.99 -3.88
CA PHE A 58 -0.51 -12.98 -4.34
C PHE A 58 0.17 -11.61 -4.52
N GLN A 59 1.05 -11.20 -3.59
CA GLN A 59 1.73 -9.93 -3.68
C GLN A 59 2.78 -9.90 -4.79
N GLU A 60 3.51 -11.00 -5.00
CA GLU A 60 4.46 -11.16 -6.10
C GLU A 60 3.75 -11.04 -7.46
N SER A 61 2.67 -11.80 -7.65
CA SER A 61 1.87 -11.73 -8.88
C SER A 61 1.19 -10.37 -9.10
N LEU A 62 0.79 -9.67 -8.03
CA LEU A 62 0.28 -8.29 -8.12
C LEU A 62 1.35 -7.30 -8.58
N VAL A 63 2.57 -7.40 -8.03
CA VAL A 63 3.70 -6.56 -8.44
C VAL A 63 4.07 -6.82 -9.90
N GLU A 64 4.11 -8.08 -10.32
CA GLU A 64 4.38 -8.47 -11.71
C GLU A 64 3.29 -7.96 -12.66
N ALA A 65 2.01 -8.06 -12.29
CA ALA A 65 0.91 -7.55 -13.10
C ALA A 65 0.97 -6.02 -13.29
N LEU A 66 1.38 -5.27 -12.25
CA LEU A 66 1.44 -3.81 -12.28
C LEU A 66 2.72 -3.26 -12.92
N TYR A 67 3.87 -3.89 -12.63
CA TYR A 67 5.19 -3.35 -12.95
C TYR A 67 6.06 -4.25 -13.84
N GLY A 68 5.60 -5.42 -14.27
CA GLY A 68 6.36 -6.34 -15.14
C GLY A 68 6.84 -5.66 -16.43
N LEU A 69 7.95 -6.09 -17.03
CA LEU A 69 8.48 -5.42 -18.24
C LEU A 69 7.74 -5.86 -19.51
N SER A 70 7.30 -7.12 -19.58
CA SER A 70 6.63 -7.70 -20.74
C SER A 70 5.11 -7.61 -20.64
N ILE A 71 4.42 -7.31 -21.75
CA ILE A 71 2.95 -7.28 -21.78
C ILE A 71 2.34 -8.68 -21.58
N TRP A 72 2.99 -9.72 -22.11
CA TRP A 72 2.54 -11.10 -21.95
C TRP A 72 2.63 -11.57 -20.50
N ASP A 73 3.76 -11.33 -19.85
CA ASP A 73 3.96 -11.66 -18.43
C ASP A 73 2.96 -10.92 -17.55
N ARG A 74 2.69 -9.62 -17.83
CA ARG A 74 1.64 -8.86 -17.14
C ARG A 74 0.26 -9.49 -17.30
N LEU A 75 -0.12 -9.91 -18.51
CA LEU A 75 -1.42 -10.54 -18.75
C LEU A 75 -1.55 -11.87 -17.99
N GLN A 76 -0.50 -12.69 -18.01
CA GLN A 76 -0.46 -13.95 -17.28
C GLN A 76 -0.54 -13.72 -15.75
N ALA A 77 0.24 -12.76 -15.24
CA ALA A 77 0.20 -12.37 -13.83
C ALA A 77 -1.19 -11.83 -13.43
N LEU A 78 -1.86 -11.06 -14.29
CA LEU A 78 -3.21 -10.56 -14.05
C LEU A 78 -4.22 -11.73 -13.95
N VAL A 79 -4.12 -12.71 -14.84
CA VAL A 79 -4.95 -13.94 -14.77
C VAL A 79 -4.68 -14.70 -13.48
N ASN A 80 -3.42 -14.82 -13.05
CA ASN A 80 -3.04 -15.49 -11.80
C ASN A 80 -3.62 -14.76 -10.57
N VAL A 81 -3.54 -13.43 -10.53
CA VAL A 81 -4.13 -12.60 -9.46
C VAL A 81 -5.65 -12.78 -9.41
N LEU A 82 -6.33 -12.77 -10.56
CA LEU A 82 -7.79 -13.00 -10.61
C LEU A 82 -8.17 -14.40 -10.15
N LYS A 83 -7.39 -15.42 -10.51
CA LYS A 83 -7.59 -16.79 -10.05
C LYS A 83 -7.45 -16.89 -8.54
N MET A 84 -6.38 -16.35 -7.97
CA MET A 84 -6.14 -16.35 -6.53
C MET A 84 -7.23 -15.59 -5.75
N LEU A 85 -7.73 -14.46 -6.29
CA LEU A 85 -8.86 -13.74 -5.69
C LEU A 85 -10.17 -14.55 -5.72
N THR A 86 -10.40 -15.27 -6.82
CA THR A 86 -11.63 -16.06 -7.02
C THR A 86 -11.64 -17.31 -6.14
N GLU A 87 -10.54 -18.05 -6.08
CA GLU A 87 -10.40 -19.25 -5.24
C GLU A 87 -10.62 -18.93 -3.76
N GLN A 88 -10.11 -17.80 -3.27
CA GLN A 88 -10.28 -17.39 -1.87
C GLN A 88 -11.71 -16.94 -1.53
N ASN A 89 -12.48 -16.46 -2.51
CA ASN A 89 -13.91 -16.19 -2.30
C ASN A 89 -14.71 -17.48 -2.08
N SER A 90 -14.28 -18.61 -2.63
CA SER A 90 -14.91 -19.92 -2.42
C SER A 90 -14.61 -20.49 -1.02
N THR A 91 -13.41 -20.28 -0.49
CA THR A 91 -12.99 -20.79 0.83
C THR A 91 -13.62 -20.00 1.99
N GLY A 92 -13.99 -18.73 1.75
CA GLY A 92 -14.63 -17.86 2.73
C GLY A 92 -16.13 -18.12 2.99
N GLY A 93 -16.77 -19.04 2.24
CA GLY A 93 -18.21 -19.32 2.35
C GLY A 93 -18.60 -20.35 3.41
N ASN A 94 -17.64 -21.08 3.99
CA ASN A 94 -17.93 -22.27 4.82
C ASN A 94 -17.48 -22.15 6.28
N LYS A 95 -17.63 -20.95 6.87
CA LYS A 95 -17.49 -20.74 8.32
C LYS A 95 -18.80 -20.18 8.89
N LYS A 96 -19.91 -20.86 8.61
CA LYS A 96 -21.10 -20.82 9.47
C LYS A 96 -21.05 -22.06 10.35
N GLU A 97 -20.58 -21.96 11.58
CA GLU A 97 -21.01 -22.89 12.62
C GLU A 97 -20.85 -22.30 14.02
N LYS A 98 -22.01 -22.25 14.70
CA LYS A 98 -22.30 -22.24 16.14
C LYS A 98 -22.17 -20.91 16.88
#